data_AF-A0A932Z998-F1
#
_entry.id   AF-A0A932Z998-F1
#
_cell.length_a   1.000
_cell.length_b   1.000
_cell.length_c   1.000
_cell.angle_alpha   90.00
_cell.angle_beta   90.00
_cell.angle_gamma   90.00
#
_symmetry.space_group_name_H-M   'P 1'
#
loop_
_entity.id
_entity.type
_entity.pdbx_description
1 polymer ?
#
loop_
_entity_poly.entity_id
_entity_poly.type
_entity_poly.pdbx_seq_one_letter_code
_entity_poly.pdbx_strand_id
1 'polypeptide(L)'
;MSSYLFLAVRTLAVVVIAASIWPFAADVYDRLVVELASGFLPADIAARAGEGRIYLDFLSGEKGAGLGIHGYVLHFGLILVAALVVTTPGLGLVRALAWMAGALGLFLAMHVAGVALFAWGLHTATDGDGGVAVGQVMAAFAVFWALLPAAIGGAWCYWRWLPALRDAGRKGGTHLGNALEGRKT
;
A
#
# COMPACT_ATOMS: atom_id res chain seq x y z
N MET A 1 -17.12 -22.21 10.80
CA MET A 1 -16.86 -20.77 10.58
C MET A 1 -17.15 -20.45 9.13
N SER A 2 -17.83 -19.34 8.84
CA SER A 2 -18.04 -18.88 7.46
C SER A 2 -16.69 -18.71 6.75
N SER A 3 -16.54 -19.22 5.52
CA SER A 3 -15.28 -19.20 4.75
C SER A 3 -14.66 -17.81 4.64
N TYR A 4 -15.49 -16.76 4.70
CA TYR A 4 -15.08 -15.36 4.70
C TYR A 4 -14.32 -14.96 5.97
N LEU A 5 -14.80 -15.40 7.15
CA LEU A 5 -14.16 -15.06 8.43
C LEU A 5 -12.77 -15.69 8.52
N PHE A 6 -12.63 -16.94 8.08
CA PHE A 6 -11.33 -17.61 8.04
C PHE A 6 -10.34 -16.89 7.12
N LEU A 7 -10.79 -16.46 5.93
CA LEU A 7 -9.96 -15.72 4.98
C LEU A 7 -9.53 -14.34 5.53
N ALA A 8 -10.45 -13.63 6.17
CA ALA A 8 -10.18 -12.36 6.81
C ALA A 8 -9.15 -12.50 7.94
N VAL A 9 -9.32 -13.48 8.83
CA VAL A 9 -8.37 -13.76 9.93
C VAL A 9 -7.00 -14.14 9.39
N ARG A 10 -6.94 -15.02 8.37
CA ARG A 10 -5.67 -15.40 7.73
C ARG A 10 -4.96 -14.19 7.13
N THR A 11 -5.70 -13.31 6.46
CA THR A 11 -5.13 -12.10 5.86
C THR A 11 -4.64 -11.14 6.92
N LEU A 12 -5.41 -10.93 7.98
CA LEU A 12 -4.98 -10.12 9.11
C LEU A 12 -3.69 -10.67 9.74
N ALA A 13 -3.59 -11.99 9.92
CA ALA A 13 -2.36 -12.62 10.41
C ALA A 13 -1.17 -12.36 9.48
N VAL A 14 -1.36 -12.45 8.15
CA VAL A 14 -0.30 -12.15 7.17
C VAL A 14 0.09 -10.67 7.21
N VAL A 15 -0.87 -9.75 7.37
CA VAL A 15 -0.59 -8.31 7.56
C VAL A 15 0.29 -8.10 8.79
N VAL A 16 -0.06 -8.70 9.93
CA VAL A 16 0.71 -8.57 11.18
C VAL A 16 2.13 -9.12 11.02
N ILE A 17 2.28 -10.29 10.40
CA ILE A 17 3.59 -10.90 10.14
C ILE A 17 4.41 -10.01 9.21
N ALA A 18 3.83 -9.57 8.08
CA ALA A 18 4.50 -8.71 7.12
C ALA A 18 4.90 -7.36 7.75
N ALA A 19 4.02 -6.75 8.54
CA ALA A 19 4.31 -5.51 9.28
C ALA A 19 5.42 -5.69 10.31
N SER A 20 5.54 -6.88 10.92
CA SER A 20 6.60 -7.19 11.88
C SER A 20 7.96 -7.41 11.21
N ILE A 21 7.97 -7.90 9.96
CA ILE A 21 9.19 -8.11 9.16
C ILE A 21 9.59 -6.82 8.44
N TRP A 22 8.65 -5.94 8.13
CA TRP A 22 8.87 -4.75 7.34
C TRP A 22 10.00 -3.83 7.84
N PRO A 23 10.21 -3.60 9.16
CA PRO A 23 11.30 -2.75 9.65
C PRO A 23 12.69 -3.14 9.14
N PHE A 24 12.92 -4.42 8.81
CA PHE A 24 14.20 -4.90 8.27
C PHE A 24 14.42 -4.50 6.80
N ALA A 25 13.35 -4.21 6.06
CA ALA A 25 13.41 -3.80 4.65
C ALA A 25 13.11 -2.30 4.46
N ALA A 26 12.46 -1.67 5.43
CA ALA A 26 11.98 -0.28 5.36
C ALA A 26 13.10 0.70 4.98
N ASP A 27 14.26 0.62 5.63
CA ASP A 27 15.36 1.55 5.35
C ASP A 27 15.89 1.44 3.92
N VAL A 28 15.99 0.23 3.38
CA VAL A 28 16.43 0.01 2.00
C VAL A 28 15.39 0.54 1.02
N TYR A 29 14.12 0.29 1.32
CA TYR A 29 13.00 0.75 0.51
C TYR A 29 12.90 2.28 0.50
N ASP A 30 13.01 2.93 1.66
CA ASP A 30 12.94 4.39 1.78
C ASP A 30 14.10 5.08 1.07
N ARG A 31 15.31 4.52 1.14
CA ARG A 31 16.45 5.02 0.36
C ARG A 31 16.19 4.95 -1.14
N LEU A 32 15.65 3.82 -1.62
CA LEU A 32 15.29 3.66 -3.02
C LEU A 32 14.23 4.68 -3.45
N VAL A 33 13.19 4.88 -2.63
CA VAL A 33 12.16 5.90 -2.90
C VAL A 33 12.77 7.30 -2.98
N VAL A 34 13.62 7.66 -2.01
CA VAL A 34 14.29 8.97 -1.98
C VAL A 34 15.22 9.17 -3.17
N GLU A 35 16.03 8.17 -3.50
CA GLU A 35 16.95 8.21 -4.65
C GLU A 35 16.18 8.44 -5.94
N LEU A 36 15.10 7.69 -6.17
CA LEU A 36 14.26 7.83 -7.37
C LEU A 36 13.47 9.15 -7.38
N ALA A 37 13.01 9.62 -6.21
CA ALA A 37 12.26 10.86 -6.09
C ALA A 37 13.14 12.11 -6.27
N SER A 38 14.44 12.02 -5.97
CA SER A 38 15.37 13.16 -5.97
C SER A 38 15.36 13.96 -7.28
N GLY A 39 15.25 13.28 -8.42
CA GLY A 39 15.20 13.93 -9.74
C GLY A 39 13.91 14.71 -10.03
N PHE A 40 12.90 14.60 -9.18
CA PHE A 40 11.59 15.27 -9.33
C PHE A 40 11.33 16.33 -8.27
N LEU A 41 12.24 16.53 -7.32
CA LEU A 41 12.08 17.50 -6.24
C LEU A 41 12.34 18.94 -6.74
N PRO A 42 11.74 19.95 -6.10
CA PRO A 42 12.16 21.35 -6.26
C PRO A 42 13.65 21.54 -5.98
N ALA A 43 14.30 22.47 -6.69
CA ALA A 43 15.76 22.66 -6.64
C ALA A 43 16.29 23.07 -5.25
N ASP A 44 15.44 23.64 -4.40
CA ASP A 44 15.72 24.08 -3.04
C ASP A 44 15.32 23.05 -1.97
N ILE A 45 14.85 21.86 -2.35
CA ILE A 45 14.46 20.79 -1.43
C ILE A 45 15.31 19.55 -1.68
N ALA A 46 15.96 19.05 -0.63
CA ALA A 46 16.59 17.74 -0.61
C ALA A 46 15.73 16.74 0.17
N ALA A 47 15.76 15.47 -0.23
CA ALA A 47 15.14 14.38 0.53
C ALA A 47 16.21 13.45 1.10
N ARG A 48 15.98 12.95 2.32
CA ARG A 48 16.82 11.93 2.96
C ARG A 48 15.98 10.87 3.65
N ALA A 49 16.45 9.62 3.62
CA ALA A 49 15.85 8.52 4.34
C ALA A 49 16.67 8.20 5.60
N GLY A 50 16.00 7.97 6.74
CA GLY A 50 16.64 7.52 7.97
C GLY A 50 15.63 7.35 9.11
N GLU A 51 15.94 6.47 10.08
CA GLU A 51 15.12 6.26 11.27
C GLU A 51 13.64 5.89 10.96
N GLY A 52 13.39 5.17 9.86
CA GLY A 52 12.03 4.83 9.39
C GLY A 52 11.21 6.04 8.92
N ARG A 53 11.88 7.13 8.53
CA ARG A 53 11.28 8.38 8.05
C ARG A 53 11.95 8.86 6.77
N ILE A 54 11.17 9.59 5.98
CA ILE A 54 11.66 10.37 4.85
C ILE A 54 11.59 11.84 5.26
N TYR A 55 12.73 12.50 5.35
CA TYR A 55 12.81 13.92 5.69
C TYR A 55 12.96 14.75 4.42
N LEU A 56 12.31 15.92 4.41
CA LEU A 56 12.50 16.96 3.41
C LEU A 56 13.23 18.14 4.07
N ASP A 57 14.41 18.45 3.54
CA ASP A 57 15.27 19.50 4.04
C ASP A 57 15.25 20.68 3.05
N PHE A 58 14.79 21.85 3.51
CA PHE A 58 14.74 23.08 2.72
C PHE A 58 16.10 23.80 2.79
N LEU A 59 16.75 23.96 1.64
CA LEU A 59 18.12 24.47 1.53
C LEU A 59 18.20 26.00 1.71
N SER A 60 17.07 26.71 1.62
CA SER A 60 16.97 28.17 1.69
C SER A 60 16.88 28.77 3.11
N GLY A 61 16.99 27.94 4.15
CA GLY A 61 17.53 28.39 5.44
C GLY A 61 16.57 28.68 6.61
N GLU A 62 15.27 28.94 6.44
CA GLU A 62 14.39 29.20 7.61
C GLU A 62 12.94 28.69 7.54
N LYS A 63 12.41 28.31 6.36
CA LYS A 63 11.02 27.84 6.24
C LYS A 63 10.96 26.35 5.91
N GLY A 64 10.46 25.54 6.84
CA GLY A 64 10.11 24.12 6.58
C GLY A 64 11.18 23.08 6.93
N ALA A 65 12.33 23.47 7.48
CA ALA A 65 13.37 22.53 7.90
C ALA A 65 12.84 21.50 8.92
N GLY A 66 13.04 20.21 8.64
CA GLY A 66 12.69 19.12 9.54
C GLY A 66 11.27 18.54 9.35
N LEU A 67 10.53 18.93 8.30
CA LEU A 67 9.29 18.26 7.93
C LEU A 67 9.60 16.84 7.42
N GLY A 68 9.02 15.85 8.09
CA GLY A 68 9.26 14.44 7.80
C GLY A 68 7.96 13.69 7.55
N ILE A 69 7.96 12.87 6.51
CA ILE A 69 6.95 11.84 6.29
C ILE A 69 7.37 10.62 7.11
N HIS A 70 6.48 10.12 7.96
CA HIS A 70 6.72 8.82 8.59
C HIS A 70 6.62 7.72 7.54
N GLY A 71 7.68 6.93 7.38
CA GLY A 71 7.74 5.87 6.37
C GLY A 71 6.58 4.89 6.49
N TYR A 72 6.17 4.58 7.72
CA TYR A 72 5.01 3.71 8.00
C TYR A 72 3.70 4.13 7.31
N VAL A 73 3.49 5.44 7.07
CA VAL A 73 2.30 5.94 6.37
C VAL A 73 2.30 5.48 4.91
N LEU A 74 3.48 5.41 4.29
CA LEU A 74 3.66 4.92 2.92
C LEU A 74 3.57 3.39 2.89
N HIS A 75 4.25 2.73 3.81
CA HIS A 75 4.45 1.28 3.75
C HIS A 75 3.19 0.46 4.06
N PHE A 76 2.29 0.96 4.90
CA PHE A 76 1.11 0.20 5.33
C PHE A 76 0.25 -0.26 4.15
N GLY A 77 0.15 0.60 3.12
CA GLY A 77 -0.63 0.26 1.94
C GLY A 77 -0.04 -0.89 1.13
N LEU A 78 1.28 -0.90 0.95
CA LEU A 78 1.98 -1.98 0.29
C LEU A 78 1.89 -3.29 1.09
N ILE A 79 2.07 -3.23 2.41
CA ILE A 79 1.93 -4.40 3.30
C ILE A 79 0.52 -5.00 3.17
N LEU A 80 -0.51 -4.15 3.21
CA LEU A 80 -1.90 -4.58 3.06
C LEU A 80 -2.13 -5.28 1.72
N VAL A 81 -1.73 -4.66 0.61
CA VAL A 81 -1.94 -5.23 -0.73
C VAL A 81 -1.12 -6.51 -0.93
N ALA A 82 0.12 -6.57 -0.44
CA ALA A 82 0.94 -7.78 -0.48
C ALA A 82 0.27 -8.93 0.28
N ALA A 83 -0.26 -8.67 1.48
CA ALA A 83 -1.00 -9.66 2.24
C ALA A 83 -2.23 -10.15 1.48
N LEU A 84 -3.00 -9.25 0.86
CA LEU A 84 -4.17 -9.60 0.06
C LEU A 84 -3.82 -10.49 -1.14
N VAL A 85 -2.72 -10.19 -1.84
CA VAL A 85 -2.24 -11.01 -2.97
C VAL A 85 -1.88 -12.41 -2.48
N VAL A 86 -1.09 -12.51 -1.40
CA VAL A 86 -0.61 -13.80 -0.86
C VAL A 86 -1.76 -14.66 -0.33
N THR A 87 -2.80 -14.06 0.24
CA THR A 87 -3.96 -14.82 0.75
C THR A 87 -5.05 -15.03 -0.30
N THR A 88 -4.86 -14.58 -1.55
CA THR A 88 -5.86 -14.73 -2.62
C THR A 88 -6.18 -16.21 -2.88
N PRO A 89 -7.44 -16.64 -2.69
CA PRO A 89 -7.82 -18.03 -2.91
C PRO A 89 -7.63 -18.46 -4.37
N GLY A 90 -7.10 -19.67 -4.58
CA GLY A 90 -6.94 -20.26 -5.92
C GLY A 90 -5.84 -19.62 -6.78
N LEU A 91 -5.07 -18.68 -6.23
CA LEU A 91 -3.92 -18.12 -6.93
C LEU A 91 -2.69 -19.03 -6.72
N GLY A 92 -2.18 -19.62 -7.80
CA GLY A 92 -0.94 -20.40 -7.75
C GLY A 92 0.27 -19.53 -7.38
N LEU A 93 1.30 -20.14 -6.77
CA LEU A 93 2.45 -19.42 -6.21
C LEU A 93 3.15 -18.50 -7.23
N VAL A 94 3.46 -19.00 -8.43
CA VAL A 94 4.14 -18.20 -9.48
C VAL A 94 3.32 -16.98 -9.86
N ARG A 95 2.00 -17.14 -9.98
CA ARG A 95 1.10 -16.03 -10.33
C ARG A 95 0.97 -15.04 -9.17
N ALA A 96 0.96 -15.52 -7.93
CA ALA A 96 0.99 -14.68 -6.74
C ALA A 96 2.27 -13.84 -6.67
N LEU A 97 3.43 -14.45 -6.93
CA LEU A 97 4.72 -13.75 -7.00
C LEU A 97 4.73 -12.69 -8.11
N ALA A 98 4.22 -13.00 -9.30
CA ALA A 98 4.12 -12.03 -10.39
C ALA A 98 3.22 -10.83 -10.03
N TRP A 99 2.08 -11.07 -9.39
CA TRP A 99 1.21 -10.01 -8.91
C TRP A 99 1.84 -9.19 -7.77
N MET A 100 2.58 -9.85 -6.90
CA MET A 100 3.30 -9.19 -5.81
C MET A 100 4.42 -8.28 -6.35
N ALA A 101 5.17 -8.75 -7.35
CA ALA A 101 6.16 -7.93 -8.04
C ALA A 101 5.51 -6.71 -8.74
N GLY A 102 4.38 -6.92 -9.42
CA GLY A 102 3.61 -5.83 -10.03
C GLY A 102 3.08 -4.82 -9.01
N ALA A 103 2.53 -5.30 -7.89
CA ALA A 103 2.07 -4.45 -6.79
C ALA A 103 3.23 -3.66 -6.18
N LEU A 104 4.38 -4.30 -5.93
CA LEU A 104 5.57 -3.64 -5.43
C LEU A 104 6.04 -2.53 -6.37
N GLY A 105 6.11 -2.79 -7.68
CA GLY A 105 6.49 -1.80 -8.68
C GLY A 105 5.50 -0.62 -8.75
N LEU A 106 4.19 -0.91 -8.71
CA LEU A 106 3.15 0.12 -8.69
C LEU A 106 3.26 1.00 -7.44
N PHE A 107 3.38 0.41 -6.25
CA PHE A 107 3.53 1.15 -5.00
C PHE A 107 4.84 1.93 -4.97
N LEU A 108 5.94 1.40 -5.49
CA LEU A 108 7.19 2.14 -5.61
C LEU A 108 7.00 3.41 -6.46
N ALA A 109 6.39 3.30 -7.64
CA ALA A 109 6.11 4.46 -8.48
C ALA A 109 5.18 5.47 -7.78
N MET A 110 4.13 5.00 -7.09
CA MET A 110 3.22 5.87 -6.34
C MET A 110 3.91 6.56 -5.15
N HIS A 111 4.81 5.88 -4.43
CA HIS A 111 5.56 6.49 -3.33
C HIS A 111 6.52 7.56 -3.84
N VAL A 112 7.24 7.28 -4.94
CA VAL A 112 8.12 8.26 -5.59
C VAL A 112 7.33 9.50 -6.02
N ALA A 113 6.22 9.30 -6.73
CA ALA A 113 5.34 10.40 -7.13
C ALA A 113 4.75 11.14 -5.93
N GLY A 114 4.35 10.43 -4.88
CA GLY A 114 3.78 11.02 -3.66
C GLY A 114 4.79 11.89 -2.91
N VAL A 115 6.03 11.43 -2.75
CA VAL A 115 7.11 12.22 -2.12
C VAL A 115 7.39 13.48 -2.95
N ALA A 116 7.48 13.35 -4.28
CA ALA A 116 7.71 14.50 -5.16
C ALA A 116 6.56 15.51 -5.11
N LEU A 117 5.31 15.07 -5.27
CA LEU A 117 4.13 15.94 -5.22
C LEU A 117 3.98 16.61 -3.84
N PHE A 118 4.31 15.91 -2.77
CA PHE A 118 4.29 16.47 -1.43
C PHE A 118 5.34 17.57 -1.24
N ALA A 119 6.57 17.35 -1.74
CA ALA A 119 7.62 18.37 -1.74
C ALA A 119 7.20 19.61 -2.53
N TRP A 120 6.62 19.44 -3.72
CA TRP A 120 6.08 20.54 -4.53
C TRP A 120 4.94 21.28 -3.85
N GLY A 121 4.02 20.55 -3.21
CA GLY A 121 2.92 21.13 -2.43
C GLY A 121 3.43 21.97 -1.27
N LEU A 122 4.46 21.49 -0.57
CA LEU A 122 5.09 22.25 0.49
C LEU A 122 5.81 23.49 -0.02
N HIS A 123 6.63 23.36 -1.06
CA HIS A 123 7.32 24.48 -1.72
C HIS A 123 6.33 25.61 -2.06
N THR A 124 5.24 25.26 -2.73
CA THR A 124 4.17 26.21 -3.11
C THR A 124 3.51 26.85 -1.88
N ALA A 125 3.32 26.09 -0.80
CA ALA A 125 2.71 26.58 0.43
C ALA A 125 3.64 27.49 1.25
N THR A 126 4.96 27.31 1.15
CA THR A 126 5.97 28.10 1.90
C THR A 126 6.39 29.38 1.21
N ASP A 127 6.29 29.43 -0.13
CA ASP A 127 6.66 30.59 -0.94
C ASP A 127 5.70 31.79 -0.79
N GLY A 128 4.57 31.62 -0.12
CA GLY A 128 3.69 32.72 0.32
C GLY A 128 2.70 33.25 -0.73
N ASP A 129 2.93 32.95 -2.02
CA ASP A 129 2.05 33.37 -3.12
C ASP A 129 0.97 32.33 -3.48
N GLY A 130 1.09 31.11 -2.95
CA GLY A 130 0.32 29.95 -3.43
C GLY A 130 -1.11 29.79 -2.89
N GLY A 131 -1.56 30.61 -1.93
CA GLY A 131 -2.91 30.53 -1.34
C GLY A 131 -3.26 29.24 -0.60
N VAL A 132 -2.38 28.23 -0.60
CA VAL A 132 -2.55 26.92 0.05
C VAL A 132 -1.73 26.88 1.33
N ALA A 133 -2.37 26.56 2.45
CA ALA A 133 -1.68 26.41 3.73
C ALA A 133 -0.94 25.07 3.83
N VAL A 134 0.22 25.03 4.49
CA VAL A 134 0.99 23.80 4.77
C VAL A 134 0.12 22.71 5.39
N GLY A 135 -0.78 23.09 6.31
CA GLY A 135 -1.72 22.15 6.94
C GLY A 135 -2.69 21.48 5.94
N GLN A 136 -3.09 22.17 4.88
CA GLN A 136 -3.94 21.60 3.83
C GLN A 136 -3.18 20.58 3.00
N VAL A 137 -1.91 20.84 2.67
CA VAL A 137 -1.04 19.89 1.97
C VAL A 137 -0.87 18.61 2.80
N MET A 138 -0.60 18.75 4.10
CA MET A 138 -0.47 17.63 5.04
C MET A 138 -1.76 16.82 5.12
N ALA A 139 -2.91 17.48 5.25
CA ALA A 139 -4.21 16.82 5.33
C ALA A 139 -4.55 16.09 4.03
N ALA A 140 -4.36 16.73 2.88
CA ALA A 140 -4.61 16.13 1.57
C ALA A 140 -3.73 14.90 1.35
N PHE A 141 -2.44 15.00 1.69
CA PHE A 141 -1.50 13.88 1.62
C PHE A 141 -1.92 12.72 2.51
N ALA A 142 -2.28 12.97 3.77
CA ALA A 142 -2.73 11.93 4.70
C ALA A 142 -4.02 11.25 4.23
N VAL A 143 -5.01 12.03 3.76
CA VAL A 143 -6.27 11.49 3.23
C VAL A 143 -6.03 10.64 1.99
N PHE A 144 -5.21 11.13 1.05
CA PHE A 144 -4.86 10.40 -0.15
C PHE A 144 -4.20 9.05 0.20
N TRP A 145 -3.20 9.05 1.09
CA TRP A 145 -2.49 7.84 1.49
C TRP A 145 -3.31 6.88 2.35
N ALA A 146 -4.33 7.35 3.08
CA ALA A 146 -5.26 6.49 3.78
C ALA A 146 -6.26 5.81 2.83
N LEU A 147 -6.77 6.55 1.84
CA LEU A 147 -7.81 6.06 0.92
C LEU A 147 -7.25 5.15 -0.18
N LEU A 148 -6.07 5.45 -0.70
CA LEU A 148 -5.50 4.76 -1.85
C LEU A 148 -5.32 3.25 -1.60
N PRO A 149 -4.72 2.79 -0.49
CA PRO A 149 -4.58 1.36 -0.25
C PRO A 149 -5.91 0.65 0.01
N ALA A 150 -6.85 1.33 0.66
CA ALA A 150 -8.19 0.80 0.87
C ALA A 150 -8.93 0.60 -0.45
N ALA A 151 -8.81 1.54 -1.38
CA ALA A 151 -9.39 1.44 -2.72
C ALA A 151 -8.76 0.31 -3.54
N ILE A 152 -7.42 0.24 -3.59
CA ILE A 152 -6.70 -0.81 -4.31
C ILE A 152 -7.00 -2.19 -3.72
N GLY A 153 -6.93 -2.32 -2.39
CA GLY A 153 -7.23 -3.57 -1.69
C GLY A 153 -8.69 -3.99 -1.85
N GLY A 154 -9.63 -3.05 -1.75
CA GLY A 154 -11.05 -3.28 -1.98
C GLY A 154 -11.33 -3.77 -3.41
N ALA A 155 -10.76 -3.09 -4.41
CA ALA A 155 -10.85 -3.50 -5.82
C ALA A 155 -10.27 -4.91 -6.04
N TRP A 156 -9.12 -5.21 -5.42
CA TRP A 156 -8.51 -6.53 -5.49
C TRP A 156 -9.42 -7.62 -4.93
N CYS A 157 -9.95 -7.43 -3.71
CA CYS A 157 -10.89 -8.34 -3.09
C CYS A 157 -12.13 -8.55 -3.96
N TYR A 158 -12.70 -7.48 -4.51
CA TYR A 158 -13.88 -7.54 -5.36
C TYR A 158 -13.62 -8.33 -6.65
N TRP A 159 -12.48 -8.14 -7.31
CA TRP A 159 -12.18 -8.81 -8.59
C TRP A 159 -11.60 -10.21 -8.45
N ARG A 160 -10.91 -10.53 -7.34
CA ARG A 160 -10.18 -11.81 -7.21
C ARG A 160 -10.78 -12.71 -6.15
N TRP A 161 -11.08 -12.19 -4.98
CA TRP A 161 -11.59 -13.03 -3.89
C TRP A 161 -13.05 -13.39 -4.10
N LEU A 162 -13.89 -12.42 -4.44
CA LEU A 162 -15.32 -12.66 -4.58
C LEU A 162 -15.64 -13.73 -5.65
N PRO A 163 -15.04 -13.70 -6.85
CA PRO A 163 -15.24 -14.78 -7.83
C PRO A 163 -14.74 -16.13 -7.33
N ALA A 164 -13.54 -16.19 -6.73
CA ALA A 164 -12.97 -17.45 -6.23
C ALA A 164 -13.83 -18.09 -5.13
N LEU A 165 -14.42 -17.27 -4.25
CA LEU A 165 -15.31 -17.73 -3.18
C LEU A 165 -16.66 -18.21 -3.73
N ARG A 166 -17.21 -17.53 -4.76
CA ARG A 166 -18.42 -17.97 -5.46
C ARG A 166 -18.21 -19.33 -6.14
N ASP A 167 -17.07 -19.52 -6.78
CA ASP A 167 -16.71 -20.78 -7.44
C ASP A 167 -16.53 -21.94 -6.45
N ALA A 168 -15.91 -21.67 -5.29
CA ALA A 168 -15.75 -22.66 -4.22
C ALA A 168 -17.10 -23.10 -3.63
N GLY A 169 -18.02 -22.15 -3.39
CA GLY A 169 -19.36 -22.44 -2.92
C GLY A 169 -20.18 -23.30 -3.90
N ARG A 170 -20.07 -23.00 -5.21
CA ARG A 170 -20.76 -23.76 -6.26
C ARG A 170 -20.31 -25.22 -6.30
N LYS A 171 -19.00 -25.48 -6.25
CA LYS A 171 -18.45 -26.85 -6.29
C LYS A 171 -18.84 -27.68 -5.06
N GLY A 172 -18.88 -27.06 -3.88
CA GLY A 172 -19.31 -27.72 -2.64
C GLY A 172 -20.78 -28.17 -2.65
N GLY A 173 -21.68 -27.40 -3.26
CA GLY A 173 -23.11 -27.75 -3.38
C GLY A 173 -23.37 -28.95 -4.30
N THR A 174 -22.66 -29.04 -5.43
CA THR A 174 -22.81 -30.16 -6.37
C THR A 174 -22.39 -31.52 -5.81
N HIS A 175 -21.37 -31.57 -4.93
CA HIS A 175 -20.95 -32.84 -4.32
C HIS A 175 -21.92 -33.35 -3.25
N LEU A 176 -22.56 -32.44 -2.50
CA LEU A 176 -23.60 -32.80 -1.53
C LEU A 176 -24.90 -33.25 -2.21
N GLY A 177 -25.27 -32.62 -3.32
CA GLY A 177 -26.41 -33.06 -4.14
C GLY A 177 -26.23 -34.49 -4.64
N ASN A 178 -25.10 -34.77 -5.31
CA ASN A 178 -24.83 -36.10 -5.85
C ASN A 178 -24.69 -37.19 -4.78
N ALA A 179 -24.15 -36.85 -3.59
CA ALA A 179 -24.02 -37.80 -2.47
C ALA A 179 -25.37 -38.15 -1.81
N LEU A 180 -26.36 -37.25 -1.87
CA LEU A 180 -27.71 -37.52 -1.37
C LEU A 180 -28.57 -38.28 -2.39
N GLU A 181 -28.31 -38.08 -3.69
CA GLU A 181 -28.99 -38.80 -4.76
C GLU A 181 -28.53 -40.26 -4.88
N GLY A 182 -27.24 -40.54 -4.68
CA GLY A 182 -26.68 -41.89 -4.67
C GLY A 182 -27.08 -42.77 -3.46
N ARG A 183 -27.84 -42.23 -2.50
CA ARG A 183 -28.38 -42.98 -1.34
C ARG A 183 -29.83 -43.43 -1.49
N LYS A 184 -30.48 -43.12 -2.61
CA LYS A 184 -31.90 -43.45 -2.87
C LYS A 184 -32.13 -44.78 -3.61
N THR A 185 -31.11 -45.60 -3.77
CA THR A 185 -31.19 -46.94 -4.40
C THR A 185 -30.80 -48.01 -3.39
#